data_AF-A0A383RDC7-F1
#
_entry.id   AF-A0A383RDC7-F1
#
_cell.length_a   1.000
_cell.length_b   1.000
_cell.length_c   1.000
_cell.angle_alpha   90.00
_cell.angle_beta   90.00
_cell.angle_gamma   90.00
#
_symmetry.space_group_name_H-M   'P 1'
#
loop_
_entity.id
_entity.type
_entity.pdbx_description
1 polymer ?
#
loop_
_entity_poly.entity_id
_entity_poly.type
_entity_poly.pdbx_seq_one_letter_code
_entity_poly.pdbx_strand_id
1 'polypeptide(L)'
;MLHPMAPFQRLISNGGTVFVGVDREEAEINAANGLGGTANVIPRLSLEWPALKKYDNDLSPASPSPFSGVANPEYIWQPPINDGQTRAFAIASNSFTVTGIFIPPITTFERATFSVCLSAFSDNAMTAKITLFEQVGGSYVKVPVQPAGLGDFILVAGTPNMPTTGLTETIPYNWQDIRVYSTSFTAPLAVPTGAPRTFKVVISFMATNYLPIAPIPGNPAGLQFITDLYQEVDEVSG
;
A
#
# COMPACT_ATOMS: atom_id res chain seq x y z
N MET A 1 -14.19 17.88 -18.97
CA MET A 1 -14.57 18.43 -17.65
C MET A 1 -13.52 17.88 -16.69
N LEU A 2 -12.78 18.75 -15.98
CA LEU A 2 -11.78 18.31 -14.99
C LEU A 2 -12.54 18.07 -13.69
N HIS A 3 -12.56 16.84 -13.19
CA HIS A 3 -13.12 16.56 -11.88
C HIS A 3 -12.07 16.90 -10.82
N PRO A 4 -12.40 17.69 -9.78
CA PRO A 4 -11.46 17.98 -8.73
C PRO A 4 -11.08 16.70 -7.97
N MET A 5 -9.82 16.63 -7.55
CA MET A 5 -9.32 15.55 -6.71
C MET A 5 -9.12 16.06 -5.28
N ALA A 6 -9.68 15.35 -4.32
CA ALA A 6 -9.48 15.59 -2.90
C ALA A 6 -8.48 14.58 -2.31
N PRO A 7 -7.57 15.00 -1.42
CA PRO A 7 -6.71 14.08 -0.68
C PRO A 7 -7.58 13.18 0.21
N PHE A 8 -7.42 11.87 0.09
CA PHE A 8 -8.13 10.90 0.93
C PHE A 8 -7.26 10.46 2.09
N GLN A 9 -6.09 9.89 1.80
CA GLN A 9 -5.17 9.39 2.82
C GLN A 9 -3.77 9.15 2.25
N ARG A 10 -2.75 9.35 3.08
CA ARG A 10 -1.41 8.81 2.86
C ARG A 10 -1.16 7.63 3.79
N LEU A 11 -0.80 6.50 3.22
CA LEU A 11 -0.38 5.28 3.92
C LEU A 11 1.13 5.20 3.92
N ILE A 12 1.73 4.85 5.05
CA ILE A 12 3.19 4.77 5.22
C ILE A 12 3.57 3.44 5.85
N SER A 13 4.76 2.93 5.54
CA SER A 13 5.33 1.83 6.31
C SER A 13 5.59 2.28 7.75
N ASN A 14 5.10 1.52 8.73
CA ASN A 14 5.32 1.75 10.16
C ASN A 14 5.02 0.49 10.98
N GLY A 15 5.50 0.45 12.22
CA GLY A 15 5.32 -0.73 13.09
C GLY A 15 3.92 -0.91 13.70
N GLY A 16 3.01 0.08 13.55
CA GLY A 16 1.71 0.07 14.22
C GLY A 16 0.51 -0.28 13.34
N THR A 17 0.63 -0.11 12.02
CA THR A 17 -0.50 -0.24 11.08
C THR A 17 -0.19 -1.07 9.84
N VAL A 18 1.06 -1.52 9.70
CA VAL A 18 1.42 -2.53 8.70
C VAL A 18 1.32 -3.90 9.35
N PHE A 19 0.42 -4.72 8.83
CA PHE A 19 0.17 -6.07 9.30
C PHE A 19 1.00 -7.09 8.54
N VAL A 20 1.34 -8.18 9.21
CA VAL A 20 2.09 -9.30 8.65
C VAL A 20 1.21 -10.55 8.51
N GLY A 21 1.66 -11.50 7.69
CA GLY A 21 1.04 -12.80 7.52
C GLY A 21 2.08 -13.85 7.10
N VAL A 22 1.72 -15.13 7.15
CA VAL A 22 2.55 -16.21 6.59
C VAL A 22 2.66 -16.12 5.08
N ASP A 23 1.65 -15.53 4.44
CA ASP A 23 1.60 -15.18 3.03
C ASP A 23 0.90 -13.83 2.81
N ARG A 24 0.83 -13.41 1.55
CA ARG A 24 0.21 -12.14 1.14
C ARG A 24 -1.28 -12.10 1.52
N GLU A 25 -2.00 -13.19 1.33
CA GLU A 25 -3.45 -13.20 1.50
C GLU A 25 -3.81 -13.03 2.98
N GLU A 26 -3.09 -13.72 3.87
CA GLU A 26 -3.26 -13.53 5.30
C GLU A 26 -2.89 -12.10 5.72
N ALA A 27 -1.78 -11.54 5.23
CA ALA A 27 -1.40 -10.16 5.53
C ALA A 27 -2.48 -9.16 5.08
N GLU A 28 -3.06 -9.34 3.89
CA GLU A 28 -4.14 -8.49 3.37
C GLU A 28 -5.41 -8.57 4.23
N ILE A 29 -5.83 -9.77 4.63
CA ILE A 29 -6.99 -9.97 5.52
C ILE A 29 -6.73 -9.33 6.89
N ASN A 30 -5.54 -9.52 7.44
CA ASN A 30 -5.10 -8.94 8.70
C ASN A 30 -5.15 -7.41 8.63
N ALA A 31 -4.62 -6.80 7.58
CA ALA A 31 -4.68 -5.36 7.39
C ALA A 31 -6.11 -4.82 7.22
N ALA A 32 -6.93 -5.48 6.41
CA ALA A 32 -8.29 -5.04 6.15
C ALA A 32 -9.16 -5.04 7.42
N ASN A 33 -8.94 -6.02 8.30
CA ASN A 33 -9.75 -6.27 9.50
C ASN A 33 -9.09 -5.83 10.81
N GLY A 34 -7.83 -5.40 10.79
CA GLY A 34 -7.08 -5.04 12.00
C GLY A 34 -6.78 -6.25 12.90
N LEU A 35 -6.41 -7.38 12.30
CA LEU A 35 -6.16 -8.66 12.99
C LEU A 35 -4.67 -9.02 12.92
N GLY A 36 -4.22 -9.91 13.81
CA GLY A 36 -2.86 -10.47 13.74
C GLY A 36 -1.76 -9.54 14.27
N GLY A 37 -0.51 -9.89 13.95
CA GLY A 37 0.67 -9.11 14.33
C GLY A 37 0.96 -7.99 13.34
N THR A 38 1.63 -6.95 13.84
CA THR A 38 2.16 -5.86 13.01
C THR A 38 3.66 -6.03 12.80
N ALA A 39 4.18 -5.40 11.75
CA ALA A 39 5.59 -5.39 11.44
C ALA A 39 6.40 -4.70 12.56
N ASN A 40 7.68 -5.04 12.67
CA ASN A 40 8.61 -4.35 13.55
C ASN A 40 9.36 -3.27 12.80
N VAL A 41 9.58 -2.13 13.46
CA VAL A 41 10.51 -1.11 12.97
C VAL A 41 11.93 -1.64 13.10
N ILE A 42 12.71 -1.49 12.04
CA ILE A 42 14.13 -1.85 12.01
C ILE A 42 14.98 -0.61 11.71
N PRO A 43 16.22 -0.55 12.22
CA PRO A 43 17.12 0.54 11.88
C PRO A 43 17.49 0.48 10.39
N ARG A 44 17.54 1.63 9.74
CA ARG A 44 18.15 1.77 8.41
C ARG A 44 19.64 1.44 8.54
N LEU A 45 20.12 0.40 7.86
CA LEU A 45 21.55 0.18 7.73
C LEU A 45 22.10 0.98 6.57
N SER A 46 23.26 1.59 6.81
CA SER A 46 24.03 2.39 5.84
C SER A 46 23.37 3.70 5.36
N LEU A 47 24.23 4.68 5.04
CA LEU A 47 23.83 5.92 4.37
C LEU A 47 23.41 5.70 2.90
N GLU A 48 23.67 4.50 2.35
CA GLU A 48 23.47 4.16 0.94
C GLU A 48 22.05 3.69 0.63
N TRP A 49 21.28 3.22 1.63
CA TRP A 49 19.88 2.85 1.41
C TRP A 49 19.04 4.09 1.08
N PRO A 50 18.23 4.11 0.02
CA PRO A 50 17.37 5.25 -0.24
C PRO A 50 16.33 5.38 0.88
N ALA A 51 16.05 6.60 1.32
CA ALA A 51 15.03 6.88 2.31
C ALA A 51 13.91 7.71 1.70
N LEU A 52 12.69 7.20 1.79
CA LEU A 52 11.48 7.95 1.53
C LEU A 52 11.23 8.90 2.71
N LYS A 53 11.29 10.20 2.46
CA LYS A 53 11.04 11.25 3.44
C LYS A 53 10.23 12.39 2.83
N LYS A 54 9.40 13.02 3.64
CA LYS A 54 8.84 14.33 3.32
C LYS A 54 9.94 15.39 3.36
N TYR A 55 9.68 16.53 2.72
CA TYR A 55 10.56 17.68 2.81
C TYR A 55 10.60 18.23 4.23
N ASP A 56 11.76 18.73 4.67
CA ASP A 56 11.97 19.20 6.03
C ASP A 56 11.06 20.38 6.41
N ASN A 57 10.58 21.15 5.43
CA ASN A 57 9.64 22.26 5.61
C ASN A 57 8.16 21.85 5.44
N ASP A 58 7.86 20.56 5.27
CA ASP A 58 6.50 20.04 5.20
C ASP A 58 5.89 19.81 6.60
N LEU A 59 5.59 20.92 7.28
CA LEU A 59 5.38 20.95 8.75
C LEU A 59 3.96 21.26 9.21
N SER A 60 3.10 21.81 8.35
CA SER A 60 1.74 22.25 8.76
C SER A 60 0.67 21.70 7.82
N PRO A 61 -0.40 21.07 8.34
CA PRO A 61 -1.51 20.61 7.51
C PRO A 61 -2.30 21.81 7.02
N ALA A 62 -2.05 22.20 5.78
CA ALA A 62 -2.79 23.21 5.05
C ALA A 62 -2.65 22.91 3.55
N SER A 63 -3.60 23.35 2.73
CA SER A 63 -3.35 23.43 1.29
C SER A 63 -2.11 24.31 1.07
N PRO A 64 -1.10 23.87 0.29
CA PRO A 64 -1.14 22.74 -0.66
C PRO A 64 -0.54 21.41 -0.17
N SER A 65 -0.19 21.23 1.12
CA SER A 65 0.34 19.98 1.67
C SER A 65 -0.67 19.23 2.56
N PRO A 66 -1.61 18.49 1.96
CA PRO A 66 -2.68 17.82 2.71
C PRO A 66 -2.22 16.65 3.57
N PHE A 67 -0.99 16.15 3.36
CA PHE A 67 -0.43 15.00 4.08
C PHE A 67 0.74 15.35 5.01
N SER A 68 1.01 16.63 5.25
CA SER A 68 2.14 17.07 6.09
C SER A 68 2.07 16.58 7.54
N GLY A 69 0.86 16.32 8.05
CA GLY A 69 0.61 15.73 9.36
C GLY A 69 0.95 14.24 9.45
N VAL A 70 1.21 13.56 8.33
CA VAL A 70 1.63 12.16 8.31
C VAL A 70 3.14 12.08 8.55
N ALA A 71 3.55 11.14 9.41
CA ALA A 71 4.95 10.93 9.72
C ALA A 71 5.76 10.44 8.50
N ASN A 72 7.08 10.49 8.60
CA ASN A 72 7.94 9.81 7.63
C ASN A 72 7.73 8.29 7.73
N PRO A 73 7.76 7.56 6.60
CA PRO A 73 7.72 6.11 6.62
C PRO A 73 8.95 5.54 7.33
N GLU A 74 8.76 4.42 8.02
CA GLU A 74 9.79 3.68 8.75
C GLU A 74 10.24 2.46 7.94
N TYR A 75 11.48 2.02 8.12
CA TYR A 75 11.87 0.70 7.63
C TYR A 75 11.24 -0.35 8.52
N ILE A 76 10.57 -1.30 7.90
CA ILE A 76 9.89 -2.37 8.59
C ILE A 76 10.38 -3.74 8.14
N TRP A 77 10.36 -4.68 9.07
CA TRP A 77 10.56 -6.10 8.81
C TRP A 77 9.89 -6.97 9.88
N GLN A 78 9.82 -8.28 9.66
CA GLN A 78 9.33 -9.23 10.66
C GLN A 78 10.46 -10.15 11.15
N PRO A 79 10.90 -10.03 12.42
CA PRO A 79 11.88 -10.91 13.03
C PRO A 79 11.43 -12.38 13.04
N PRO A 80 12.39 -13.33 13.04
CA PRO A 80 13.83 -13.12 12.96
C PRO A 80 14.25 -12.70 11.54
N ILE A 81 15.30 -11.87 11.46
CA ILE A 81 15.94 -11.50 10.19
C ILE A 81 16.94 -12.59 9.87
N ASN A 82 16.65 -13.37 8.82
CA ASN A 82 17.58 -14.32 8.25
C ASN A 82 17.67 -14.08 6.74
N ASP A 83 18.77 -14.56 6.23
CA ASP A 83 19.10 -14.67 4.82
C ASP A 83 18.10 -15.54 4.04
N GLY A 84 17.79 -15.15 2.80
CA GLY A 84 16.92 -15.88 1.88
C GLY A 84 15.43 -15.84 2.25
N GLN A 85 15.02 -15.02 3.21
CA GLN A 85 13.64 -14.97 3.68
C GLN A 85 12.72 -14.18 2.76
N THR A 86 11.47 -14.63 2.64
CA THR A 86 10.37 -13.78 2.17
C THR A 86 9.43 -13.47 3.33
N ARG A 87 8.88 -12.25 3.34
CA ARG A 87 7.90 -11.78 4.32
C ARG A 87 6.75 -11.07 3.63
N ALA A 88 5.54 -11.30 4.16
CA ALA A 88 4.33 -10.67 3.71
C ALA A 88 3.96 -9.47 4.60
N PHE A 89 3.63 -8.35 3.97
CA PHE A 89 3.22 -7.12 4.64
C PHE A 89 1.97 -6.56 3.95
N ALA A 90 1.07 -5.95 4.70
CA ALA A 90 -0.01 -5.18 4.11
C ALA A 90 -0.47 -4.03 5.01
N ILE A 91 -1.02 -2.99 4.39
CA ILE A 91 -1.66 -1.87 5.06
C ILE A 91 -3.00 -1.59 4.38
N ALA A 92 -3.99 -1.18 5.17
CA ALA A 92 -5.31 -0.83 4.66
C ALA A 92 -5.58 0.67 4.80
N SER A 93 -6.31 1.22 3.85
CA SER A 93 -6.87 2.56 3.94
C SER A 93 -7.96 2.64 5.01
N ASN A 94 -8.32 3.88 5.34
CA ASN A 94 -9.60 4.20 5.96
C ASN A 94 -10.73 3.67 5.07
N SER A 95 -11.84 3.34 5.72
CA SER A 95 -13.03 2.90 5.00
C SER A 95 -13.69 4.06 4.27
N PHE A 96 -14.20 3.81 3.08
CA PHE A 96 -15.07 4.73 2.34
C PHE A 96 -16.35 4.02 1.91
N THR A 97 -17.44 4.77 1.85
CA THR A 97 -18.76 4.22 1.53
C THR A 97 -19.24 4.75 0.19
N VAL A 98 -19.77 3.86 -0.64
CA VAL A 98 -20.39 4.20 -1.92
C VAL A 98 -21.90 4.00 -1.77
N THR A 99 -22.69 5.03 -2.08
CA THR A 99 -24.14 4.96 -2.08
C THR A 99 -24.73 5.15 -3.48
N GLY A 100 -25.52 4.19 -3.93
CA GLY A 100 -26.32 4.34 -5.14
C GLY A 100 -27.72 4.82 -4.75
N ILE A 101 -27.94 6.13 -4.60
CA ILE A 101 -29.29 6.64 -4.36
C ILE A 101 -29.98 6.83 -5.71
N PHE A 102 -31.05 6.07 -5.94
CA PHE A 102 -31.99 6.33 -7.02
C PHE A 102 -33.30 6.80 -6.40
N ILE A 103 -33.50 8.11 -6.35
CA ILE A 103 -34.78 8.72 -5.98
C ILE A 103 -35.26 9.44 -7.23
N PRO A 104 -36.19 8.89 -8.03
CA PRO A 104 -36.76 9.62 -9.16
C PRO A 104 -37.24 11.01 -8.71
N PRO A 105 -36.89 12.11 -9.41
CA PRO A 105 -36.18 12.21 -10.70
C PRO A 105 -34.64 12.31 -10.60
N ILE A 106 -34.09 12.28 -9.39
CA ILE A 106 -32.66 12.41 -9.09
C ILE A 106 -31.95 11.08 -9.35
N THR A 107 -31.07 11.07 -10.35
CA THR A 107 -30.20 9.94 -10.71
C THR A 107 -28.74 10.24 -10.38
N THR A 108 -28.48 10.71 -9.15
CA THR A 108 -27.11 10.95 -8.69
C THR A 108 -26.55 9.68 -8.07
N PHE A 109 -25.68 8.99 -8.81
CA PHE A 109 -24.86 7.93 -8.25
C PHE A 109 -23.63 8.57 -7.61
N GLU A 110 -23.42 8.35 -6.32
CA GLU A 110 -22.14 8.67 -5.70
C GLU A 110 -21.13 7.66 -6.24
N ARG A 111 -20.24 8.09 -7.13
CA ARG A 111 -19.11 7.29 -7.57
C ARG A 111 -17.91 7.61 -6.71
N ALA A 112 -17.21 6.58 -6.27
CA ALA A 112 -15.92 6.73 -5.63
C ALA A 112 -14.84 6.27 -6.60
N THR A 113 -14.29 7.23 -7.36
CA THR A 113 -13.09 7.02 -8.14
C THR A 113 -11.88 7.46 -7.33
N PHE A 114 -10.82 6.68 -7.37
CA PHE A 114 -9.57 6.97 -6.69
C PHE A 114 -8.40 6.95 -7.66
N SER A 115 -7.43 7.84 -7.43
CA SER A 115 -6.07 7.66 -7.91
C SER A 115 -5.19 7.19 -6.75
N VAL A 116 -4.32 6.22 -7.05
CA VAL A 116 -3.39 5.61 -6.10
C VAL A 116 -1.98 5.84 -6.61
N CYS A 117 -1.11 6.44 -5.80
CA CYS A 117 0.28 6.72 -6.13
C CYS A 117 1.18 6.01 -5.10
N LEU A 118 1.81 4.92 -5.50
CA LEU A 118 2.71 4.11 -4.67
C LEU A 118 4.16 4.45 -4.98
N SER A 119 4.94 4.72 -3.93
CA SER A 119 6.41 4.72 -3.94
C SER A 119 6.91 3.73 -2.90
N ALA A 120 7.74 2.79 -3.30
CA ALA A 120 8.24 1.76 -2.41
C ALA A 120 9.71 1.43 -2.67
N PHE A 121 10.36 1.05 -1.59
CA PHE A 121 11.73 0.58 -1.53
C PHE A 121 11.76 -0.73 -0.77
N SER A 122 12.54 -1.69 -1.27
CA SER A 122 12.94 -2.85 -0.50
C SER A 122 14.41 -3.13 -0.74
N ASP A 123 15.07 -3.61 0.30
CA ASP A 123 16.49 -3.94 0.30
C ASP A 123 16.91 -4.93 -0.80
N ASN A 124 16.00 -5.71 -1.40
CA ASN A 124 16.46 -6.72 -2.35
C ASN A 124 15.49 -6.97 -3.49
N ALA A 125 14.40 -7.66 -3.18
CA ALA A 125 13.28 -7.77 -4.09
C ALA A 125 11.99 -7.58 -3.34
N MET A 126 11.02 -7.03 -4.06
CA MET A 126 9.66 -7.01 -3.58
C MET A 126 8.71 -7.26 -4.72
N THR A 127 7.57 -7.81 -4.38
CA THR A 127 6.39 -7.72 -5.23
C THR A 127 5.28 -7.02 -4.49
N ALA A 128 4.55 -6.15 -5.17
CA ALA A 128 3.46 -5.38 -4.57
C ALA A 128 2.14 -5.64 -5.30
N LYS A 129 1.02 -5.48 -4.58
CA LYS A 129 -0.33 -5.56 -5.14
C LYS A 129 -1.24 -4.55 -4.44
N ILE A 130 -2.17 -3.98 -5.19
CA ILE A 130 -3.22 -3.10 -4.67
C ILE A 130 -4.55 -3.83 -4.91
N THR A 131 -5.35 -3.97 -3.86
CA THR A 131 -6.61 -4.71 -3.89
C THR A 131 -7.71 -3.98 -3.13
N LEU A 132 -8.94 -4.22 -3.53
CA LEU A 132 -10.14 -3.70 -2.90
C LEU A 132 -10.77 -4.76 -2.01
N PHE A 133 -11.12 -4.36 -0.79
CA PHE A 133 -11.87 -5.14 0.18
C PHE A 133 -13.22 -4.47 0.45
N GLU A 134 -14.25 -5.26 0.70
CA GLU A 134 -15.62 -4.83 0.99
C GLU A 134 -16.07 -5.37 2.35
N GLN A 135 -16.81 -4.57 3.09
CA GLN A 135 -17.41 -4.99 4.35
C GLN A 135 -18.65 -5.86 4.09
N VAL A 136 -18.60 -7.13 4.49
CA VAL A 136 -19.69 -8.09 4.42
C VAL A 136 -19.82 -8.76 5.79
N GLY A 137 -21.03 -8.71 6.38
CA GLY A 137 -21.29 -9.37 7.67
C GLY A 137 -20.43 -8.86 8.83
N GLY A 138 -19.97 -7.60 8.77
CA GLY A 138 -19.14 -6.98 9.81
C GLY A 138 -17.63 -7.10 9.60
N SER A 139 -17.17 -7.91 8.63
CA SER A 139 -15.76 -8.08 8.30
C SER A 139 -15.47 -7.65 6.87
N TYR A 140 -14.24 -7.23 6.60
CA TYR A 140 -13.76 -6.92 5.26
C TYR A 140 -13.27 -8.18 4.57
N VAL A 141 -13.86 -8.47 3.41
CA VAL A 141 -13.48 -9.58 2.52
C VAL A 141 -12.99 -9.03 1.19
N LYS A 142 -12.05 -9.71 0.53
CA LYS A 142 -11.54 -9.28 -0.77
C LYS A 142 -12.69 -9.26 -1.79
N VAL A 143 -12.80 -8.18 -2.56
CA VAL A 143 -13.79 -8.09 -3.64
C VAL A 143 -13.46 -9.16 -4.70
N PRO A 144 -14.39 -10.08 -5.04
CA PRO A 144 -14.08 -11.20 -5.94
C PRO A 144 -13.62 -10.77 -7.33
N VAL A 145 -14.24 -9.72 -7.87
CA VAL A 145 -13.86 -9.11 -9.15
C VAL A 145 -13.30 -7.72 -8.86
N GLN A 146 -11.97 -7.60 -8.96
CA GLN A 146 -11.29 -6.34 -8.73
C GLN A 146 -11.65 -5.34 -9.85
N PRO A 147 -11.87 -4.05 -9.51
CA PRO A 147 -12.02 -3.01 -10.54
C PRO A 147 -10.77 -2.90 -11.41
N ALA A 148 -10.95 -2.49 -12.66
CA ALA A 148 -9.83 -2.19 -13.55
C ALA A 148 -8.85 -1.21 -12.88
N GLY A 149 -7.55 -1.48 -13.05
CA GLY A 149 -6.48 -0.73 -12.40
C GLY A 149 -6.08 -1.29 -11.03
N LEU A 150 -6.87 -2.21 -10.44
CA LEU A 150 -6.54 -2.95 -9.22
C LEU A 150 -6.45 -4.44 -9.51
N GLY A 151 -5.57 -5.15 -8.79
CA GLY A 151 -5.50 -6.61 -8.82
C GLY A 151 -5.09 -7.27 -10.15
N ASP A 152 -5.01 -6.51 -11.25
CA ASP A 152 -4.77 -6.97 -12.63
C ASP A 152 -3.40 -7.63 -12.84
N PHE A 153 -2.38 -7.17 -12.10
CA PHE A 153 -1.04 -7.74 -12.16
C PHE A 153 -0.26 -7.51 -10.85
N ILE A 154 0.82 -8.27 -10.69
CA ILE A 154 1.75 -8.11 -9.57
C ILE A 154 2.86 -7.16 -10.02
N LEU A 155 3.08 -6.10 -9.26
CA LEU A 155 4.22 -5.19 -9.44
C LEU A 155 5.46 -5.92 -8.97
N VAL A 156 6.54 -5.96 -9.78
CA VAL A 156 7.76 -6.70 -9.48
C VAL A 156 8.95 -5.75 -9.45
N ALA A 157 9.77 -5.86 -8.42
CA ALA A 157 11.04 -5.17 -8.28
C ALA A 157 12.13 -6.16 -7.88
N GLY A 158 13.26 -6.13 -8.58
CA GLY A 158 14.30 -7.15 -8.45
C GLY A 158 13.83 -8.50 -9.01
N THR A 159 14.53 -9.58 -8.62
CA THR A 159 14.15 -10.95 -8.98
C THR A 159 13.57 -11.65 -7.75
N PRO A 160 12.24 -11.76 -7.60
CA PRO A 160 11.65 -12.48 -6.48
C PRO A 160 12.23 -13.89 -6.47
N ASN A 161 13.05 -14.19 -5.48
CA ASN A 161 13.84 -15.41 -5.47
C ASN A 161 13.20 -16.42 -4.54
N MET A 162 13.30 -17.69 -4.89
CA MET A 162 13.04 -18.75 -3.94
C MET A 162 14.21 -18.83 -2.94
N PRO A 163 13.95 -19.00 -1.63
CA PRO A 163 14.95 -18.96 -0.56
C PRO A 163 16.20 -19.85 -0.72
N THR A 164 16.17 -20.81 -1.65
CA THR A 164 17.13 -21.92 -1.73
C THR A 164 18.31 -21.69 -2.67
N THR A 165 18.26 -20.67 -3.54
CA THR A 165 19.36 -20.33 -4.45
C THR A 165 19.78 -18.91 -4.17
N GLY A 166 20.78 -18.67 -3.33
CA GLY A 166 21.21 -17.33 -2.97
C GLY A 166 21.50 -16.45 -4.17
N LEU A 167 20.58 -15.53 -4.49
CA LEU A 167 20.90 -14.48 -5.44
C LEU A 167 22.01 -13.64 -4.81
N THR A 168 23.10 -13.61 -5.55
CA THR A 168 24.37 -13.01 -5.19
C THR A 168 24.26 -11.55 -5.65
N GLU A 169 24.17 -10.62 -4.70
CA GLU A 169 24.02 -9.20 -4.98
C GLU A 169 25.26 -8.63 -5.69
N THR A 170 25.13 -8.12 -6.92
CA THR A 170 26.24 -7.52 -7.67
C THR A 170 26.08 -6.01 -7.80
N ILE A 171 27.20 -5.27 -7.78
CA ILE A 171 27.22 -3.80 -7.94
C ILE A 171 26.89 -3.40 -9.39
N PRO A 172 26.06 -2.35 -9.63
CA PRO A 172 25.31 -1.58 -8.64
C PRO A 172 24.12 -2.38 -8.09
N TYR A 173 23.89 -2.26 -6.79
CA TYR A 173 22.86 -3.04 -6.11
C TYR A 173 21.44 -2.59 -6.47
N ASN A 174 20.51 -3.54 -6.60
CA ASN A 174 19.12 -3.27 -6.97
C ASN A 174 18.34 -2.43 -5.94
N TRP A 175 18.88 -2.31 -4.72
CA TRP A 175 18.33 -1.52 -3.62
C TRP A 175 18.72 -0.04 -3.62
N GLN A 176 19.29 0.45 -4.70
CA GLN A 176 19.50 1.90 -4.86
C GLN A 176 18.27 2.61 -5.44
N ASP A 177 17.30 1.85 -5.95
CA ASP A 177 16.16 2.40 -6.65
C ASP A 177 14.89 2.47 -5.78
N ILE A 178 14.19 3.59 -5.89
CA ILE A 178 12.80 3.71 -5.45
C ILE A 178 11.91 3.31 -6.62
N ARG A 179 10.95 2.41 -6.37
CA ARG A 179 9.97 1.96 -7.37
C ARG A 179 8.71 2.81 -7.22
N VAL A 180 8.18 3.27 -8.34
CA VAL A 180 6.98 4.10 -8.40
C VAL A 180 5.93 3.44 -9.27
N TYR A 181 4.67 3.53 -8.86
CA TYR A 181 3.52 3.06 -9.62
C TYR A 181 2.33 3.97 -9.35
N SER A 182 1.54 4.27 -10.38
CA SER A 182 0.27 4.94 -10.22
C SER A 182 -0.82 4.24 -11.01
N THR A 183 -2.03 4.25 -10.47
CA THR A 183 -3.21 3.68 -11.10
C THR A 183 -4.44 4.48 -10.66
N SER A 184 -5.54 4.30 -11.37
CA SER A 184 -6.85 4.77 -10.95
C SER A 184 -7.87 3.65 -11.03
N PHE A 185 -8.89 3.72 -10.20
CA PHE A 185 -9.98 2.75 -10.19
C PHE A 185 -11.28 3.41 -9.74
N THR A 186 -12.41 2.85 -10.16
CA THR A 186 -13.74 3.22 -9.67
C THR A 186 -14.32 2.07 -8.87
N ALA A 187 -14.72 2.34 -7.64
CA ALA A 187 -15.32 1.34 -6.78
C ALA A 187 -16.66 0.83 -7.36
N PRO A 188 -16.99 -0.47 -7.20
CA PRO A 188 -18.24 -1.01 -7.68
C PRO A 188 -19.46 -0.32 -7.06
N LEU A 189 -20.48 -0.04 -7.87
CA LEU A 189 -21.72 0.58 -7.41
C LEU A 189 -22.54 -0.37 -6.50
N ALA A 190 -23.44 0.21 -5.70
CA ALA A 190 -24.42 -0.51 -4.90
C ALA A 190 -25.42 -1.29 -5.78
N VAL A 191 -25.58 -2.59 -5.52
CA VAL A 191 -26.61 -3.45 -6.13
C VAL A 191 -27.25 -4.33 -5.05
N PRO A 192 -28.59 -4.30 -4.84
CA PRO A 192 -29.58 -3.42 -5.45
C PRO A 192 -29.35 -1.95 -5.07
N THR A 193 -29.85 -1.04 -5.92
CA THR A 193 -29.76 0.41 -5.73
C THR A 193 -30.30 0.80 -4.34
N GLY A 194 -29.50 1.52 -3.55
CA GLY A 194 -29.87 2.02 -2.22
C GLY A 194 -29.12 1.41 -1.03
N ALA A 195 -28.44 0.27 -1.18
CA ALA A 195 -27.66 -0.32 -0.08
C ALA A 195 -26.24 0.27 -0.03
N PRO A 196 -25.79 0.90 1.08
CA PRO A 196 -24.43 1.40 1.21
C PRO A 196 -23.44 0.24 1.16
N ARG A 197 -22.37 0.39 0.36
CA ARG A 197 -21.24 -0.55 0.33
C ARG A 197 -20.00 0.13 0.87
N THR A 198 -19.37 -0.48 1.85
CA THR A 198 -18.19 0.08 2.52
C THR A 198 -16.95 -0.68 2.08
N PHE A 199 -15.92 0.05 1.65
CA PHE A 199 -14.71 -0.53 1.08
C PHE A 199 -13.44 -0.03 1.79
N LYS A 200 -12.35 -0.77 1.61
CA LYS A 200 -10.98 -0.36 1.92
C LYS A 200 -10.06 -0.72 0.77
N VAL A 201 -9.08 0.12 0.50
CA VAL A 201 -7.93 -0.20 -0.37
C VAL A 201 -6.85 -0.85 0.48
N VAL A 202 -6.35 -2.00 0.06
CA VAL A 202 -5.25 -2.71 0.73
C VAL A 202 -4.06 -2.78 -0.21
N ILE A 203 -2.92 -2.31 0.28
CA ILE A 203 -1.63 -2.38 -0.40
C ILE A 203 -0.82 -3.46 0.29
N SER A 204 -0.38 -4.46 -0.46
CA SER A 204 0.35 -5.61 0.05
C SER A 204 1.68 -5.81 -0.65
N PHE A 205 2.63 -6.39 0.08
CA PHE A 205 3.99 -6.65 -0.36
C PHE A 205 4.39 -8.08 -0.01
N MET A 206 5.15 -8.72 -0.89
CA MET A 206 6.04 -9.83 -0.53
C MET A 206 7.46 -9.32 -0.73
N ALA A 207 8.17 -9.05 0.36
CA ALA A 207 9.54 -8.57 0.32
C ALA A 207 10.51 -9.72 0.61
N THR A 208 11.62 -9.76 -0.11
CA THR A 208 12.63 -10.82 -0.06
C THR A 208 13.94 -10.24 0.46
N ASN A 209 14.57 -10.93 1.39
CA ASN A 209 15.90 -10.66 1.91
C ASN A 209 16.91 -11.58 1.21
N TYR A 210 17.82 -11.06 0.37
CA TYR A 210 18.82 -11.88 -0.30
C TYR A 210 20.00 -12.24 0.60
N LEU A 211 20.90 -13.09 0.10
CA LEU A 211 22.18 -13.38 0.76
C LEU A 211 23.15 -12.22 0.49
N PRO A 212 23.65 -11.50 1.51
CA PRO A 212 24.68 -10.50 1.28
C PRO A 212 25.96 -11.16 0.78
N ILE A 213 26.63 -10.55 -0.20
CA ILE A 213 28.04 -10.86 -0.46
C ILE A 213 28.88 -10.02 0.50
N ALA A 214 29.82 -10.65 1.19
CA ALA A 214 30.85 -9.92 1.94
C ALA A 214 31.49 -8.85 1.03
N PRO A 215 31.66 -7.60 1.48
CA PRO A 215 31.84 -7.21 2.89
C PRO A 215 30.68 -6.40 3.51
N ILE A 216 29.43 -6.51 3.03
CA ILE A 216 28.32 -5.74 3.63
C ILE A 216 28.12 -6.18 5.10
N PRO A 217 28.25 -5.28 6.09
CA PRO A 217 28.15 -5.61 7.50
C PRO A 217 26.68 -5.82 7.90
N GLY A 218 26.15 -6.99 7.53
CA GLY A 218 24.81 -7.44 7.86
C GLY A 218 23.75 -6.94 6.88
N ASN A 219 22.93 -7.88 6.40
CA ASN A 219 21.71 -7.57 5.67
C ASN A 219 20.52 -7.54 6.66
N PRO A 220 19.98 -6.37 7.01
CA PRO A 220 18.85 -6.30 7.94
C PRO A 220 17.50 -6.71 7.34
N ALA A 221 17.45 -6.93 6.02
CA ALA A 221 16.22 -6.81 5.25
C ALA A 221 15.55 -5.45 5.41
N GLY A 222 14.60 -5.13 4.56
CA GLY A 222 13.84 -3.90 4.76
C GLY A 222 12.80 -3.65 3.69
N LEU A 223 11.69 -3.07 4.14
CA LEU A 223 10.66 -2.51 3.30
C LEU A 223 10.35 -1.11 3.82
N GLN A 224 10.25 -0.15 2.91
CA GLN A 224 9.76 1.20 3.20
C GLN A 224 8.83 1.63 2.06
N PHE A 225 7.68 2.24 2.36
CA PHE A 225 6.76 2.70 1.32
C PHE A 225 5.93 3.91 1.74
N ILE A 226 5.44 4.63 0.74
CA ILE A 226 4.41 5.66 0.83
C ILE A 226 3.36 5.36 -0.24
N THR A 227 2.08 5.40 0.10
CA THR A 227 0.98 5.37 -0.88
C THR A 227 0.03 6.52 -0.64
N ASP A 228 -0.15 7.36 -1.65
CA ASP A 228 -1.11 8.45 -1.62
C ASP A 228 -2.39 8.03 -2.34
N LEU A 229 -3.52 8.24 -1.66
CA LEU A 229 -4.87 8.03 -2.17
C LEU A 229 -5.53 9.40 -2.34
N TYR A 230 -6.00 9.66 -3.55
CA TYR A 230 -6.80 10.84 -3.89
C TYR A 230 -8.15 10.39 -4.42
N GLN A 231 -9.23 10.96 -3.92
CA GLN A 231 -10.59 10.68 -4.36
C GLN A 231 -11.03 11.74 -5.36
N GLU A 232 -11.63 11.33 -6.46
CA GLU A 232 -12.39 12.22 -7.35
C GLU A 232 -13.64 12.69 -6.60
N VAL A 233 -13.82 14.00 -6.49
CA VAL A 233 -15.01 14.60 -5.88
C VAL A 233 -15.85 15.22 -6.98
N ASP A 234 -17.12 14.81 -7.07
CA ASP A 234 -18.08 15.48 -7.93
C ASP A 234 -18.33 16.88 -7.37
N GLU A 235 -18.18 17.92 -8.21
CA GLU A 235 -18.67 19.25 -7.85
C GLU A 235 -20.19 19.16 -7.74
N VAL A 236 -20.72 19.32 -6.52
CA VAL A 236 -22.14 19.64 -6.36
C VAL A 236 -22.31 21.07 -6.87
N SER A 237 -22.58 21.22 -8.16
CA SER A 237 -23.03 22.49 -8.72
C SER A 237 -24.37 22.82 -8.08
N GLY A 238 -24.34 23.69 -7.07
CA GLY A 238 -25.52 24.29 -6.45
C GLY A 238 -26.16 25.38 -7.30
#